data_AF-A0A813M2Z5-F1
#
_entry.id   AF-A0A813M2Z5-F1
#
_cell.length_a   1.000
_cell.length_b   1.000
_cell.length_c   1.000
_cell.angle_alpha   90.00
_cell.angle_beta   90.00
_cell.angle_gamma   90.00
#
_symmetry.space_group_name_H-M   'P 1'
#
loop_
_entity.id
_entity.type
_entity.pdbx_description
1 polymer ?
#
loop_
_entity_poly.entity_id
_entity_poly.type
_entity_poly.pdbx_seq_one_letter_code
_entity_poly.pdbx_strand_id
1 'polypeptide(L)'
;MKLAIEQLKKKTTLIGTIKRKMREFPSSVKNKQKQNDSFFYEHDGGCLLTVYQCRADKNVAILSTHHNKPEICPEEQQISKKPNTIIDYNQTK
;
A
#
# COMPACT_ATOMS: atom_id res chain seq x y z
N MET A 1 -5.36 -4.67 11.06
CA MET A 1 -4.84 -3.31 11.32
C MET A 1 -4.29 -3.04 12.74
N LYS A 2 -4.66 -3.80 13.79
CA LYS A 2 -4.35 -3.47 15.20
C LYS A 2 -2.87 -3.15 15.53
N LEU A 3 -1.92 -3.95 15.02
CA LEU A 3 -0.49 -3.77 15.26
C LEU A 3 0.06 -2.44 14.74
N ALA A 4 -0.37 -2.01 13.56
CA ALA A 4 0.08 -0.77 12.94
C ALA A 4 -0.34 0.45 13.79
N ILE A 5 -1.57 0.42 14.31
CA ILE A 5 -2.11 1.46 15.20
C ILE A 5 -1.36 1.49 16.54
N GLU A 6 -1.01 0.33 17.10
CA GLU A 6 -0.22 0.25 18.34
C GLU A 6 1.21 0.80 18.17
N GLN A 7 1.80 0.64 16.98
CA GLN A 7 3.12 1.23 16.66
C GLN A 7 3.05 2.75 16.54
N LEU A 8 1.99 3.28 15.90
CA LEU A 8 1.76 4.73 15.81
C LEU A 8 1.66 5.38 17.20
N LYS A 9 0.99 4.71 18.15
CA LYS A 9 0.92 5.14 19.56
C LYS A 9 2.29 5.21 20.25
N LYS A 10 3.25 4.41 19.79
CA LYS A 10 4.64 4.38 20.28
C LYS A 10 5.58 5.30 19.48
N LYS A 11 5.06 6.21 18.65
CA LYS A 11 5.82 7.05 17.71
C LYS A 11 6.72 6.24 16.76
N THR A 12 6.39 4.97 16.54
CA THR A 12 7.14 4.08 15.66
C THR A 12 6.36 3.94 14.36
N THR A 13 7.00 4.23 13.24
CA THR A 13 6.40 4.09 11.91
C THR A 13 6.64 2.66 11.40
N LEU A 14 5.62 2.08 10.77
CA LEU A 14 5.67 0.74 10.21
C LEU A 14 5.41 0.84 8.71
N ILE A 15 6.33 0.33 7.91
CA ILE A 15 6.14 0.07 6.49
C ILE A 15 6.39 -1.42 6.28
N GLY A 16 5.39 -2.15 5.77
CA GLY A 16 5.49 -3.59 5.64
C GLY A 16 4.53 -4.17 4.62
N THR A 17 4.85 -5.36 4.11
CA THR A 17 3.99 -6.06 3.16
C THR A 17 2.90 -6.85 3.89
N ILE A 18 1.68 -6.84 3.35
CA ILE A 18 0.57 -7.65 3.85
C ILE A 18 0.26 -8.77 2.86
N LYS A 19 -0.07 -9.96 3.38
CA LYS A 19 -0.59 -11.09 2.58
C LYS A 19 -1.99 -10.79 2.04
N ARG A 20 -2.22 -11.08 0.76
CA ARG A 20 -3.52 -10.97 0.05
C ARG A 20 -4.69 -11.71 0.73
N LYS A 21 -4.42 -12.75 1.52
CA LYS A 21 -5.44 -13.52 2.28
C LYS A 21 -6.02 -12.76 3.48
N MET A 22 -5.54 -11.56 3.80
CA MET A 22 -6.09 -10.80 4.92
C MET A 22 -7.54 -10.39 4.65
N ARG A 23 -8.40 -10.55 5.66
CA ARG A 23 -9.86 -10.32 5.57
C ARG A 23 -10.21 -8.87 5.22
N GLU A 24 -9.28 -7.95 5.49
CA GLU A 24 -9.39 -6.50 5.31
C GLU A 24 -9.19 -6.04 3.85
N PHE A 25 -8.90 -6.95 2.91
CA PHE A 25 -8.85 -6.59 1.49
C PHE A 25 -10.24 -6.52 0.87
N PRO A 26 -10.64 -5.38 0.29
CA PRO A 26 -11.89 -5.27 -0.44
C PRO A 26 -11.91 -6.19 -1.66
N SER A 27 -13.10 -6.64 -2.00
CA SER A 27 -13.37 -7.52 -3.15
C SER A 27 -12.88 -6.91 -4.47
N SER A 28 -12.83 -5.58 -4.59
CA SER A 28 -12.28 -4.84 -5.73
C SER A 28 -10.83 -5.22 -6.04
N VAL A 29 -10.00 -5.43 -5.01
CA VAL A 29 -8.59 -5.88 -5.14
C VAL A 29 -8.48 -7.37 -5.44
N LYS A 30 -9.49 -8.16 -5.03
CA LYS A 30 -9.53 -9.60 -5.29
C LYS A 30 -9.91 -9.89 -6.74
N ASN A 31 -10.70 -9.02 -7.34
CA ASN A 31 -11.00 -9.06 -8.77
C ASN A 31 -9.78 -8.64 -9.58
N LYS A 32 -9.43 -9.45 -10.58
CA LYS A 32 -8.30 -9.20 -11.48
C LYS A 32 -8.65 -8.03 -12.40
N GLN A 33 -8.40 -6.81 -11.96
CA GLN A 33 -8.50 -5.62 -12.82
C GLN A 33 -7.19 -5.39 -13.59
N LYS A 34 -7.21 -4.35 -14.44
CA LYS A 34 -6.13 -4.01 -15.37
C LYS A 34 -4.77 -3.94 -14.67
N GLN A 35 -3.74 -4.38 -15.38
CA GLN A 35 -2.35 -4.25 -14.97
C GLN A 35 -1.96 -2.77 -14.71
N ASN A 36 -1.11 -2.54 -13.72
CA ASN A 36 -0.60 -1.23 -13.27
C ASN A 36 -1.64 -0.33 -12.57
N ASP A 37 -2.71 -0.92 -12.05
CA ASP A 37 -3.66 -0.19 -11.21
C ASP A 37 -3.18 -0.11 -9.75
N SER A 38 -3.54 0.98 -9.08
CA SER A 38 -3.18 1.25 -7.69
C SER A 38 -4.43 1.62 -6.90
N PHE A 39 -4.68 0.87 -5.83
CA PHE A 39 -5.76 1.15 -4.90
C PHE A 39 -5.20 1.62 -3.57
N PHE A 40 -5.83 2.63 -3.00
CA PHE A 40 -5.45 3.20 -1.72
C PHE A 40 -6.61 3.09 -0.75
N TYR A 41 -6.30 2.62 0.44
CA TYR A 41 -7.27 2.49 1.52
C TYR A 41 -6.72 3.21 2.74
N GLU A 42 -7.32 4.35 3.03
CA GLU A 42 -7.03 5.10 4.22
C GLU A 42 -7.82 4.51 5.39
N HIS A 43 -7.14 4.33 6.52
CA HIS A 43 -7.74 3.90 7.76
C HIS A 43 -7.75 5.06 8.75
N ASP A 44 -8.87 5.22 9.45
CA ASP A 44 -9.14 6.29 10.42
C ASP A 44 -8.03 6.43 11.50
N GLY A 45 -7.34 5.33 11.80
CA GLY A 45 -6.19 5.29 12.70
C GLY A 45 -4.85 5.79 12.14
N GLY A 46 -4.82 6.60 11.07
CA GLY A 46 -3.59 7.14 10.48
C GLY A 46 -2.72 6.09 9.79
N CYS A 47 -3.36 5.13 9.11
CA CYS A 47 -2.67 4.08 8.36
C CYS A 47 -3.14 4.09 6.91
N LEU A 48 -2.20 4.00 5.98
CA LEU A 48 -2.46 3.86 4.55
C LEU A 48 -2.13 2.43 4.10
N LEU A 49 -3.12 1.75 3.55
CA LEU A 49 -2.93 0.50 2.83
C LEU A 49 -2.90 0.78 1.34
N THR A 50 -1.73 0.57 0.75
CA THR A 50 -1.49 0.74 -0.69
C THR A 50 -1.46 -0.64 -1.34
N VAL A 51 -2.27 -0.83 -2.38
CA VAL A 51 -2.32 -2.06 -3.17
C VAL A 51 -1.96 -1.74 -4.59
N TYR A 52 -0.91 -2.39 -5.09
CA TYR A 52 -0.43 -2.19 -6.44
C TYR A 52 -0.43 -3.48 -7.23
N GLN A 53 -1.07 -3.43 -8.38
CA GLN A 53 -1.20 -4.56 -9.27
C GLN A 53 -0.10 -4.52 -10.34
N CYS A 54 1.07 -5.11 -10.03
CA CYS A 54 2.18 -5.19 -10.99
C CYS A 54 1.82 -6.02 -12.24
N ARG A 55 1.02 -7.08 -12.07
CA ARG A 55 0.57 -7.98 -13.14
C ARG A 55 -0.88 -8.39 -12.89
N ALA A 56 -1.62 -8.79 -13.93
CA ALA A 56 -3.03 -9.19 -13.81
C ALA A 56 -3.33 -10.24 -12.72
N ASP A 57 -2.33 -11.07 -12.36
CA ASP A 57 -2.45 -12.08 -11.30
C ASP A 57 -1.66 -11.75 -10.01
N LYS A 58 -0.74 -10.78 -10.06
CA LYS A 58 0.17 -10.47 -8.95
C LYS A 58 -0.06 -9.05 -8.43
N ASN A 59 -0.46 -9.00 -7.16
CA ASN A 59 -0.69 -7.76 -6.42
C ASN A 59 0.27 -7.71 -5.24
N VAL A 60 0.88 -6.55 -5.02
CA VAL A 60 1.68 -6.23 -3.84
C VAL A 60 0.85 -5.31 -2.97
N ALA A 61 0.72 -5.64 -1.70
CA ALA A 61 0.04 -4.77 -0.75
C ALA A 61 0.98 -4.37 0.37
N ILE A 62 1.02 -3.08 0.64
CA ILE A 62 1.91 -2.44 1.61
C ILE A 62 1.07 -1.66 2.59
N LEU A 63 1.26 -1.95 3.87
CA LEU A 63 0.76 -1.13 4.95
C LEU A 63 1.83 -0.12 5.32
N SER A 64 1.45 1.14 5.39
CA SER A 64 2.29 2.21 5.89
C SER A 64 1.53 3.02 6.93
N THR A 65 2.13 3.22 8.10
CA THR A 65 1.68 4.22 9.08
C THR A 65 2.45 5.54 8.98
N HIS A 66 3.39 5.63 8.04
CA HIS A 66 4.18 6.82 7.76
C HIS A 66 3.42 7.78 6.81
N HIS A 67 2.94 7.22 5.71
CA HIS A 67 2.12 7.92 4.73
C HIS A 67 0.68 8.01 5.23
N ASN A 68 0.20 9.22 5.48
CA ASN A 68 -1.20 9.50 5.83
C ASN A 68 -2.05 9.87 4.62
N LYS A 69 -1.44 10.04 3.44
CA LYS A 69 -2.13 10.42 2.20
C LYS A 69 -1.69 9.52 1.04
N PRO A 70 -2.63 9.14 0.15
CA PRO A 70 -2.30 8.40 -1.06
C PRO A 70 -1.59 9.30 -2.05
N GLU A 71 -0.26 9.14 -2.17
CA GLU A 71 0.54 9.84 -3.16
C GLU A 71 1.02 8.86 -4.23
N ILE A 72 0.58 9.13 -5.46
CA ILE A 72 1.11 8.51 -6.68
C ILE A 72 2.10 9.52 -7.24
N CYS A 73 3.34 9.11 -7.49
CA CYS A 73 4.34 9.97 -8.15
C CYS A 73 3.75 10.55 -9.45
N PRO A 74 3.57 11.88 -9.56
CA PRO A 74 3.20 12.51 -10.81
C PRO A 74 4.44 12.58 -11.69
N GLU A 75 4.44 11.69 -12.68
CA GLU A 75 5.05 11.85 -14.01
C GLU A 75 6.57 11.66 -14.26
N GLU A 76 6.80 11.17 -15.49
CA GLU A 76 7.98 11.24 -16.36
C GLU A 76 9.22 10.35 -16.18
N GLN A 77 9.57 9.83 -15.00
CA GLN A 77 10.85 9.10 -14.88
C GLN A 77 10.77 7.58 -14.69
N GLN A 78 9.58 7.01 -14.52
CA GLN A 78 9.41 5.56 -14.48
C GLN A 78 8.13 5.16 -15.23
N ILE A 79 8.28 4.22 -16.17
CA ILE A 79 7.28 3.61 -17.07
C ILE A 79 6.07 2.96 -16.34
N SER A 80 5.95 3.14 -15.02
CA SER A 80 5.04 2.39 -14.19
C SER A 80 4.44 3.31 -13.13
N LYS A 81 3.10 3.41 -13.11
CA LYS A 81 2.25 4.10 -12.12
C LYS A 81 2.43 3.49 -10.72
N LYS A 82 3.64 3.58 -10.16
CA LYS A 82 4.02 3.01 -8.88
C LYS A 82 3.69 4.02 -7.78
N PRO A 83 2.96 3.62 -6.73
CA PRO A 83 2.77 4.45 -5.54
C PRO A 83 4.09 4.75 -4.82
N ASN A 84 4.19 5.94 -4.20
CA ASN A 84 5.35 6.34 -3.38
C ASN A 84 5.63 5.33 -2.27
N THR A 85 4.57 4.80 -1.65
CA THR A 85 4.68 3.79 -0.58
C THR A 85 5.50 2.57 -0.97
N ILE A 86 5.53 2.19 -2.26
CA ILE A 86 6.32 1.06 -2.76
C ILE A 86 7.78 1.44 -2.95
N ILE A 87 8.04 2.67 -3.37
CA ILE A 87 9.38 3.21 -3.53
C ILE A 87 10.05 3.28 -2.15
N ASP A 88 9.38 3.88 -1.17
CA ASP A 88 9.82 3.96 0.23
C ASP A 88 10.03 2.56 0.83
N TYR A 89 9.11 1.61 0.61
CA TYR A 89 9.30 0.24 1.08
C TYR A 89 10.56 -0.41 0.48
N ASN A 90 10.83 -0.21 -0.80
CA ASN A 90 12.01 -0.79 -1.44
C ASN A 90 13.31 -0.13 -0.97
N GLN A 91 13.29 1.15 -0.63
CA GLN A 91 14.46 1.87 -0.08
C GLN A 91 14.76 1.49 1.38
N THR A 92 13.74 1.08 2.13
CA THR A 92 13.85 0.69 3.55
C THR A 92 14.07 -0.81 3.77
N LYS A 93 14.13 -1.59 2.67
CA LYS A 93 14.24 -3.05 2.71
C LYS A 93 15.69 -3.54 2.86
#